data_AF-A0A7Z7CG63-F1
#
_entry.id   AF-A0A7Z7CG63-F1
#
_cell.length_a   1.000
_cell.length_b   1.000
_cell.length_c   1.000
_cell.angle_alpha   90.00
_cell.angle_beta   90.00
_cell.angle_gamma   90.00
#
_symmetry.space_group_name_H-M   'P 1'
#
loop_
_entity.id
_entity.type
_entity.pdbx_description
1 polymer ?
#
loop_
_entity_poly.entity_id
_entity_poly.type
_entity_poly.pdbx_seq_one_letter_code
_entity_poly.pdbx_strand_id
1 'polypeptide(L)'
;MNTRRPFSKRKIIILSTLILFIGLVISMGYQAMDPFRHLRITIYNQSDYDLSNITARVSTGVDSSNTNNEGTIHALKKGIPSGEKLKFAPQLRLSGEGSIYLEFTDSRGETYNKTVCGYTEYLSGNSYVTVTNETITVKEKCM
;
A
#
# COMPACT_ATOMS: atom_id res chain seq x y z
N MET A 1 -28.32 15.47 -49.28
CA MET A 1 -29.09 16.13 -48.21
C MET A 1 -29.07 15.21 -46.99
N ASN A 2 -28.22 15.47 -45.99
CA ASN A 2 -28.02 14.55 -44.87
C ASN A 2 -28.95 14.96 -43.71
N THR A 3 -30.16 14.37 -43.67
CA THR A 3 -31.16 14.66 -42.63
C THR A 3 -30.74 14.01 -41.31
N ARG A 4 -30.00 14.77 -40.48
CA ARG A 4 -29.79 14.40 -39.08
C ARG A 4 -31.14 14.42 -38.36
N ARG A 5 -31.75 13.24 -38.18
CA ARG A 5 -32.93 13.09 -37.31
C ARG A 5 -32.56 13.51 -35.88
N PRO A 6 -33.28 14.44 -35.25
CA PRO A 6 -33.01 14.82 -33.88
C PRO A 6 -33.21 13.59 -32.98
N PHE A 7 -32.21 13.25 -32.18
CA PHE A 7 -32.32 12.18 -31.19
C PHE A 7 -33.49 12.50 -30.25
N SER A 8 -34.42 11.54 -30.11
CA SER A 8 -35.53 11.68 -29.18
C SER A 8 -34.98 11.91 -27.77
N LYS A 9 -35.47 12.96 -27.08
CA LYS A 9 -35.06 13.30 -25.71
C LYS A 9 -35.13 12.09 -24.77
N ARG A 10 -36.09 11.17 -24.99
CA ARG A 10 -36.20 9.91 -24.24
C ARG A 10 -35.00 8.98 -24.45
N LYS A 11 -34.49 8.87 -25.68
CA LYS A 11 -33.31 8.05 -25.99
C LYS A 11 -32.03 8.62 -25.36
N ILE A 12 -31.92 9.94 -25.28
CA ILE A 12 -30.79 10.61 -24.60
C ILE A 12 -30.84 10.34 -23.10
N ILE A 13 -32.02 10.45 -22.48
CA ILE A 13 -32.20 10.17 -21.05
C ILE A 13 -31.83 8.72 -20.73
N ILE A 14 -32.35 7.75 -21.50
CA ILE A 14 -32.05 6.32 -21.30
C ILE A 14 -30.56 6.02 -21.47
N LEU A 15 -29.91 6.61 -22.48
CA LEU A 15 -28.49 6.41 -22.70
C LEU A 15 -27.66 7.03 -21.56
N SER A 16 -28.04 8.21 -21.09
CA SER A 16 -27.38 8.90 -19.98
C SER A 16 -27.49 8.10 -18.67
N THR A 17 -28.67 7.56 -18.36
CA THR A 17 -28.84 6.72 -17.16
C THR A 17 -28.06 5.41 -17.27
N LEU A 18 -28.01 4.79 -18.46
CA LEU A 18 -27.22 3.58 -18.68
C LEU A 18 -25.72 3.83 -18.46
N ILE A 19 -25.18 4.93 -19.02
CA ILE A 19 -23.77 5.30 -18.85
C ILE A 19 -23.46 5.59 -17.38
N LEU A 20 -24.34 6.31 -16.69
CA LEU A 20 -24.15 6.62 -15.27
C LEU A 20 -24.16 5.34 -14.42
N PHE A 21 -25.06 4.40 -14.73
CA PHE A 21 -25.13 3.11 -14.04
C PHE A 21 -23.87 2.27 -14.26
N ILE A 22 -23.38 2.17 -15.51
CA ILE A 22 -22.12 1.47 -15.83
C ILE A 22 -20.95 2.12 -15.08
N GLY A 23 -20.88 3.46 -15.05
CA GLY A 23 -19.86 4.19 -14.31
C GLY A 23 -19.84 3.86 -12.81
N LEU A 24 -21.01 3.76 -12.19
CA LEU A 24 -21.13 3.37 -10.78
C LEU A 24 -20.63 1.94 -10.53
N VAL A 25 -21.04 0.97 -11.37
CA VAL A 25 -20.61 -0.43 -11.24
C VAL A 25 -19.09 -0.57 -11.39
N ILE A 26 -18.50 0.11 -12.37
CA ILE A 26 -17.03 0.12 -12.58
C ILE A 26 -16.32 0.73 -11.36
N SER A 27 -16.84 1.85 -10.83
CA SER A 27 -16.26 2.50 -9.65
C SER A 27 -16.26 1.59 -8.42
N MET A 28 -17.34 0.84 -8.18
CA MET A 28 -17.42 -0.10 -7.06
C MET A 28 -16.46 -1.27 -7.26
N GLY A 29 -16.39 -1.82 -8.48
CA GLY A 29 -15.46 -2.90 -8.83
C GLY A 29 -14.00 -2.51 -8.63
N TYR A 30 -13.62 -1.27 -8.94
CA TYR A 30 -12.25 -0.78 -8.77
C TYR A 30 -11.81 -0.75 -7.29
N GLN A 31 -12.71 -0.41 -6.38
CA GLN A 31 -12.43 -0.44 -4.94
C GLN A 31 -12.32 -1.88 -4.40
N ALA A 32 -13.10 -2.81 -4.95
CA ALA A 32 -13.07 -4.22 -4.54
C ALA A 32 -11.77 -4.94 -4.93
N MET A 33 -11.01 -4.44 -5.92
CA MET A 33 -9.76 -5.05 -6.36
C MET A 33 -8.50 -4.59 -5.60
N ASP A 34 -8.62 -3.57 -4.74
CA ASP A 34 -7.46 -3.02 -4.02
C ASP A 34 -6.72 -4.03 -3.11
N PRO A 35 -7.39 -5.00 -2.45
CA PRO A 35 -6.74 -6.02 -1.64
C PRO A 35 -5.84 -6.98 -2.44
N PHE A 36 -6.18 -7.26 -3.71
CA PHE A 36 -5.45 -8.24 -4.54
C PHE A 36 -4.23 -7.64 -5.27
N ARG A 37 -3.99 -6.35 -5.10
CA ARG A 37 -2.81 -5.68 -5.67
C ARG A 37 -1.58 -6.01 -4.85
N HIS A 38 -0.40 -5.99 -5.49
CA HIS A 38 0.88 -6.11 -4.79
C HIS A 38 0.93 -5.20 -3.56
N LEU A 39 1.53 -5.73 -2.48
CA LEU A 39 1.64 -5.07 -1.20
C LEU A 39 2.16 -3.64 -1.39
N ARG A 40 1.45 -2.68 -0.79
CA ARG A 40 1.85 -1.28 -0.79
C ARG A 40 1.98 -0.79 0.64
N ILE A 41 3.19 -0.38 1.00
CA ILE A 41 3.46 0.23 2.29
C ILE A 41 3.44 1.74 2.09
N THR A 42 2.70 2.41 2.97
CA THR A 42 2.57 3.85 3.00
C THR A 42 2.99 4.34 4.37
N ILE A 43 4.09 5.10 4.43
CA ILE A 43 4.60 5.68 5.66
C ILE A 43 4.26 7.17 5.64
N TYR A 44 3.62 7.64 6.70
CA TYR A 44 3.37 9.05 6.93
C TYR A 44 4.19 9.50 8.12
N ASN A 45 5.17 10.35 7.86
CA ASN A 45 6.01 10.91 8.89
C ASN A 45 5.37 12.19 9.42
N GLN A 46 4.70 12.09 10.57
CA GLN A 46 4.15 13.23 11.31
C GLN A 46 5.03 13.61 12.50
N SER A 47 6.24 13.03 12.60
CA SER A 47 7.22 13.41 13.62
C SER A 47 8.02 14.62 13.17
N ASP A 48 8.71 15.26 14.11
CA ASP A 48 9.62 16.38 13.85
C ASP A 48 10.98 15.93 13.29
N TYR A 49 11.14 14.62 13.01
CA TYR A 49 12.41 14.01 12.64
C TYR A 49 12.33 13.36 11.27
N ASP A 50 13.39 13.46 10.49
CA ASP A 50 13.47 12.78 9.20
C ASP A 50 13.66 11.27 9.39
N LEU A 51 13.05 10.46 8.52
CA LEU A 51 13.22 9.02 8.53
C LEU A 51 14.18 8.57 7.42
N SER A 52 15.02 7.61 7.74
CA SER A 52 16.06 7.05 6.87
C SER A 52 16.18 5.53 7.06
N ASN A 53 17.06 4.88 6.28
CA ASN A 53 17.34 3.43 6.37
C ASN A 53 16.09 2.53 6.30
N ILE A 54 15.10 2.94 5.52
CA ILE A 54 13.81 2.26 5.47
C ILE A 54 13.99 0.89 4.80
N THR A 55 13.70 -0.17 5.55
CA THR A 55 13.89 -1.55 5.13
C THR A 55 12.65 -2.38 5.43
N ALA A 56 12.06 -3.00 4.41
CA ALA A 56 11.01 -3.99 4.58
C ALA A 56 11.64 -5.40 4.59
N ARG A 57 11.23 -6.26 5.52
CA ARG A 57 11.74 -7.64 5.64
C ARG A 57 10.61 -8.64 5.81
N VAL A 58 10.80 -9.83 5.26
CA VAL A 58 9.95 -11.00 5.50
C VAL A 58 10.51 -11.79 6.68
N SER A 59 9.63 -12.23 7.58
CA SER A 59 9.94 -13.22 8.61
C SER A 59 8.96 -14.37 8.49
N THR A 60 9.44 -15.53 8.05
CA THR A 60 8.76 -16.81 8.17
C THR A 60 9.28 -17.44 9.47
N GLY A 61 8.46 -17.95 10.38
CA GLY A 61 8.80 -18.33 11.77
C GLY A 61 9.95 -19.34 12.02
N VAL A 62 10.76 -19.66 11.01
CA VAL A 62 12.02 -20.39 11.09
C VAL A 62 13.17 -19.38 11.08
N ASP A 63 13.76 -19.12 12.25
CA ASP A 63 15.01 -18.37 12.47
C ASP A 63 15.31 -17.26 11.46
N SER A 64 14.53 -16.18 11.51
CA SER A 64 14.66 -14.99 10.67
C SER A 64 15.94 -14.16 10.93
N SER A 65 16.81 -14.63 11.82
CA SER A 65 18.08 -13.97 12.15
C SER A 65 19.17 -14.15 11.07
N ASN A 66 19.02 -15.06 10.11
CA ASN A 66 20.10 -15.41 9.17
C ASN A 66 19.70 -15.56 7.70
N THR A 67 18.47 -15.26 7.32
CA THR A 67 18.01 -15.49 5.95
C THR A 67 18.20 -14.26 5.06
N ASN A 68 19.45 -14.00 4.66
CA ASN A 68 19.81 -13.12 3.53
C ASN A 68 19.47 -13.79 2.18
N ASN A 69 18.29 -14.40 2.08
CA ASN A 69 17.82 -14.99 0.83
C ASN A 69 17.35 -13.87 -0.10
N GLU A 70 17.64 -14.02 -1.39
CA GLU A 70 17.24 -13.04 -2.39
C GLU A 70 15.72 -12.80 -2.35
N GLY A 71 15.31 -11.55 -2.13
CA GLY A 71 13.90 -11.16 -2.04
C GLY A 71 13.29 -11.22 -0.64
N THR A 72 14.01 -11.55 0.44
CA THR A 72 13.46 -11.44 1.80
C THR A 72 13.61 -10.04 2.40
N ILE A 73 14.46 -9.19 1.80
CA ILE A 73 14.76 -7.84 2.26
C ILE A 73 14.62 -6.85 1.10
N HIS A 74 13.98 -5.71 1.35
CA HIS A 74 13.90 -4.60 0.43
C HIS A 74 14.27 -3.29 1.15
N ALA A 75 15.43 -2.74 0.81
CA ALA A 75 15.91 -1.46 1.34
C ALA A 75 15.58 -0.31 0.38
N LEU A 76 15.04 0.79 0.92
CA LEU A 76 14.80 2.01 0.19
C LEU A 76 15.97 2.98 0.39
N LYS A 77 16.46 3.53 -0.72
CA LYS A 77 17.46 4.61 -0.71
C LYS A 77 16.87 5.96 -0.32
N LYS A 78 15.55 6.13 -0.47
CA LYS A 78 14.87 7.41 -0.24
C LYS A 78 14.40 7.49 1.21
N GLY A 79 14.83 8.53 1.92
CA GLY A 79 14.30 8.91 3.23
C GLY A 79 12.96 9.62 3.14
N ILE A 80 12.36 9.93 4.29
CA ILE A 80 11.08 10.62 4.41
C ILE A 80 11.27 11.83 5.32
N PRO A 81 11.31 13.05 4.77
CA PRO A 81 11.36 14.26 5.57
C PRO A 81 10.20 14.35 6.58
N SER A 82 10.38 15.13 7.64
CA SER A 82 9.29 15.49 8.55
C SER A 82 8.09 16.08 7.79
N GLY A 83 6.88 15.63 8.14
CA GLY A 83 5.63 16.04 7.50
C GLY A 83 5.33 15.37 6.15
N GLU A 84 6.25 14.56 5.60
CA GLU A 84 6.07 13.93 4.31
C GLU A 84 5.50 12.51 4.38
N LYS A 85 4.99 12.08 3.22
CA LYS A 85 4.42 10.74 3.01
C LYS A 85 5.14 10.03 1.87
N LEU A 86 5.54 8.79 2.11
CA LEU A 86 6.11 7.91 1.09
C LEU A 86 5.25 6.67 0.90
N LYS A 87 4.99 6.35 -0.36
CA LYS A 87 4.31 5.11 -0.76
C LYS A 87 5.21 4.33 -1.69
N PHE A 88 5.41 3.05 -1.39
CA PHE A 88 6.22 2.15 -2.20
C PHE A 88 5.64 0.73 -2.21
N ALA A 89 6.10 -0.08 -3.16
CA ALA A 89 5.78 -1.50 -3.26
C ALA A 89 7.07 -2.29 -3.02
N PRO A 90 7.25 -2.93 -1.86
CA PRO A 90 8.48 -3.64 -1.57
C PRO A 90 8.61 -4.87 -2.48
N GLN A 91 9.79 -5.07 -3.07
CA GLN A 91 10.08 -6.24 -3.90
C GLN A 91 10.48 -7.41 -3.02
N LEU A 92 9.50 -7.98 -2.33
CA LEU A 92 9.68 -9.14 -1.45
C LEU A 92 9.23 -10.43 -2.14
N ARG A 93 9.71 -11.56 -1.63
CA ARG A 93 9.28 -12.91 -1.96
C ARG A 93 8.89 -13.61 -0.66
N LEU A 94 7.74 -14.27 -0.70
CA LEU A 94 7.20 -15.03 0.41
C LEU A 94 7.10 -16.50 -0.02
N SER A 95 7.44 -17.42 0.88
CA SER A 95 7.30 -18.86 0.67
C SER A 95 6.56 -19.43 1.88
N GLY A 96 5.25 -19.64 1.73
CA GLY A 96 4.36 -20.03 2.83
C GLY A 96 3.92 -18.83 3.67
N GLU A 97 3.53 -19.10 4.91
CA GLU A 97 3.08 -18.08 5.86
C GLU A 97 4.25 -17.26 6.41
N GLY A 98 4.05 -15.95 6.53
CA GLY A 98 5.02 -15.09 7.19
C GLY A 98 4.44 -13.75 7.61
N SER A 99 5.31 -12.94 8.18
CA SER A 99 5.02 -11.57 8.59
C SER A 99 5.96 -10.61 7.88
N ILE A 100 5.46 -9.41 7.59
CA ILE A 100 6.25 -8.34 6.99
C ILE A 100 6.58 -7.32 8.06
N TYR A 101 7.86 -7.04 8.22
CA TYR A 101 8.40 -6.06 9.14
C TYR A 101 8.92 -4.85 8.37
N LEU A 102 8.80 -3.68 8.97
CA LEU A 102 9.35 -2.44 8.48
C LEU A 102 10.28 -1.88 9.55
N GLU A 103 11.52 -1.71 9.17
CA GLU A 103 12.57 -1.07 9.94
C GLU A 103 12.88 0.31 9.35
N PHE A 104 13.12 1.30 10.21
CA PHE A 104 13.58 2.63 9.80
C PHE A 104 14.28 3.32 10.96
N THR A 105 15.16 4.27 10.64
CA THR A 105 15.92 5.05 11.62
C THR A 105 15.52 6.51 11.53
N ASP A 106 15.24 7.15 12.67
CA ASP A 106 14.99 8.60 12.71
C ASP A 106 16.31 9.40 12.66
N SER A 107 16.23 10.71 12.47
CA SER A 107 17.39 11.60 12.43
C SER A 107 18.13 11.74 13.76
N ARG A 108 17.58 11.21 14.86
CA ARG A 108 18.26 11.12 16.17
C ARG A 108 19.09 9.84 16.31
N GLY A 109 18.95 8.91 15.37
CA GLY A 109 19.62 7.61 15.36
C GLY A 109 18.80 6.47 15.98
N GLU A 110 17.56 6.74 16.40
CA GLU A 110 16.68 5.73 16.97
C GLU A 110 16.11 4.84 15.86
N THR A 111 16.26 3.53 16.02
CA THR A 111 15.77 2.54 15.04
C THR A 111 14.50 1.88 15.54
N TYR A 112 13.48 1.88 14.69
CA TYR A 112 12.18 1.32 14.99
C TYR A 112 11.93 0.13 14.08
N ASN A 113 11.45 -0.97 14.66
CA ASN A 113 10.99 -2.13 13.93
C ASN A 113 9.49 -2.35 14.21
N LYS A 114 8.68 -2.41 13.16
CA LYS A 114 7.24 -2.58 13.26
C LYS A 114 6.74 -3.62 12.28
N THR A 115 5.91 -4.52 12.77
CA THR A 115 5.14 -5.44 11.94
C THR A 115 4.13 -4.62 11.14
N VAL A 116 4.18 -4.73 9.81
CA VAL A 116 3.27 -4.04 8.87
C VAL A 116 2.25 -4.98 8.23
N CYS A 117 2.49 -6.29 8.29
CA CYS A 117 1.52 -7.36 8.08
C CYS A 117 1.89 -8.51 9.03
N GLY A 118 1.06 -8.79 10.05
CA GLY A 118 1.37 -9.73 11.13
C GLY A 118 1.29 -11.19 10.74
N TYR A 119 0.48 -11.52 9.74
CA TYR A 119 0.33 -12.88 9.25
C TYR A 119 -0.26 -12.80 7.85
N THR A 120 0.47 -13.28 6.87
CA THR A 120 0.08 -13.22 5.46
C THR A 120 0.69 -14.38 4.70
N GLU A 121 -0.07 -14.90 3.75
CA GLU A 121 0.37 -15.87 2.74
C GLU A 121 0.65 -15.19 1.38
N TYR A 122 0.28 -13.92 1.24
CA TYR A 122 0.32 -13.18 -0.02
C TYR A 122 0.90 -11.79 0.17
N LEU A 123 1.89 -11.41 -0.64
CA LEU A 123 2.40 -10.04 -0.66
C LEU A 123 1.43 -9.10 -1.39
N SER A 124 0.25 -8.91 -0.80
CA SER A 124 -0.86 -8.15 -1.36
C SER A 124 -1.58 -7.30 -0.32
N GLY A 125 -2.26 -6.25 -0.80
CA GLY A 125 -3.00 -5.30 0.02
C GLY A 125 -2.21 -4.04 0.36
N ASN A 126 -2.61 -3.35 1.43
CA ASN A 126 -2.04 -2.07 1.83
C ASN A 126 -1.69 -2.07 3.33
N SER A 127 -0.57 -1.46 3.68
CA SER A 127 -0.24 -1.15 5.08
C SER A 127 0.06 0.33 5.23
N TYR A 128 -0.50 0.94 6.28
CA TYR A 128 -0.34 2.35 6.57
C TYR A 128 0.37 2.52 7.92
N VAL A 129 1.54 3.12 7.88
CA VAL A 129 2.36 3.41 9.06
C VAL A 129 2.31 4.91 9.30
N THR A 130 1.90 5.33 10.48
CA THR A 130 1.95 6.73 10.90
C THR A 130 2.94 6.85 12.04
N VAL A 131 3.97 7.67 11.83
CA VAL A 131 5.04 7.92 12.79
C VAL A 131 4.81 9.30 13.40
N THR A 132 4.61 9.37 14.71
CA THR A 132 4.58 10.63 15.48
C THR A 132 5.78 10.69 16.42
N ASN A 133 5.95 11.80 17.14
CA ASN A 133 7.01 11.93 18.15
C ASN A 133 6.90 10.93 19.30
N GLU A 134 5.68 10.46 19.57
CA GLU A 134 5.36 9.66 20.76
C GLU A 134 5.09 8.20 20.41
N THR A 135 4.44 7.95 19.27
CA THR A 135 3.93 6.63 18.93
C THR A 135 4.07 6.33 17.44
N ILE A 136 4.15 5.03 17.14
CA ILE A 136 4.08 4.53 15.77
C ILE A 136 2.85 3.65 15.69
N THR A 137 1.91 4.02 14.81
CA THR A 137 0.69 3.27 14.59
C THR A 137 0.73 2.59 13.23
N VAL A 138 0.27 1.34 13.19
CA VAL A 138 0.19 0.55 11.97
C VAL A 138 -1.26 0.16 11.74
N LYS A 139 -1.75 0.43 10.54
CA LYS A 139 -3.04 -0.06 10.06
C LYS A 139 -2.82 -1.08 8.97
N GLU A 140 -2.99 -2.34 9.35
CA GLU A 140 -2.81 -3.50 8.48
C GLU A 140 -4.09 -3.71 7.65
N LYS A 141 -3.94 -3.72 6.32
CA LYS A 141 -4.96 -4.17 5.37
C LYS A 141 -4.33 -5.10 4.34
N CYS A 142 -3.55 -6.05 4.86
CA CYS A 142 -2.92 -7.09 4.08
C CYS A 142 -3.90 -8.26 3.88
N MET A 143 -3.64 -9.10 2.88
CA MET A 143 -4.33 -10.38 2.67
C MET A 143 -3.40 -11.55 2.94
#